data_AF-A0AAW5KBC2-F1
#
_entry.id   AF-A0AAW5KBC2-F1
#
_cell.length_a   1.000
_cell.length_b   1.000
_cell.length_c   1.000
_cell.angle_alpha   90.00
_cell.angle_beta   90.00
_cell.angle_gamma   90.00
#
_symmetry.space_group_name_H-M   'P 1'
#
loop_
_entity.id
_entity.type
_entity.pdbx_description
1 polymer ?
#
loop_
_entity_poly.entity_id
_entity_poly.type
_entity_poly.pdbx_seq_one_letter_code
_entity_poly.pdbx_strand_id
1 'polypeptide(L)'
;GATEVDTDFNANVNTEADGALLHGTGGHQDTAAGAKLTIIAQPLLRGRIPCVTDKVYNVTTPGEVIDAIVTEYGVTINPKRKYLLEAVSGLKGLPVISMEELEARAKKMSGPTDPVATTDRIIGVVEWRDGTVIDVVRQLKK
;
A
#
# COMPACT_ATOMS: atom_id res chain seq x y z
N GLY A 1 0.15 -4.66 7.97
CA GLY A 1 -1.03 -4.46 7.11
C GLY A 1 -1.16 -2.99 6.82
N ALA A 2 -1.94 -2.61 5.80
CA ALA A 2 -2.13 -1.23 5.37
C ALA A 2 -3.63 -0.91 5.21
N THR A 3 -4.01 0.36 5.10
CA THR A 3 -5.36 0.71 4.60
C THR A 3 -5.41 0.46 3.10
N GLU A 4 -4.37 0.90 2.39
CA GLU A 4 -4.19 0.71 0.94
C GLU A 4 -2.71 0.41 0.64
N VAL A 5 -2.47 -0.35 -0.42
CA VAL A 5 -1.18 -0.40 -1.13
C VAL A 5 -1.39 -0.15 -2.60
N ASP A 6 -0.41 0.49 -3.26
CA ASP A 6 -0.50 0.77 -4.68
C ASP A 6 0.42 -0.09 -5.55
N THR A 7 0.33 0.12 -6.86
CA THR A 7 1.11 -0.60 -7.87
C THR A 7 2.62 -0.38 -7.76
N ASP A 8 3.02 0.71 -7.11
CA ASP A 8 4.42 1.04 -6.79
C ASP A 8 4.87 0.49 -5.42
N PHE A 9 4.02 -0.32 -4.77
CA PHE A 9 4.19 -0.88 -3.44
C PHE A 9 4.18 0.15 -2.31
N ASN A 10 3.79 1.40 -2.55
CA ASN A 10 3.62 2.35 -1.45
C ASN A 10 2.45 1.89 -0.57
N ALA A 11 2.58 2.10 0.73
CA ALA A 11 1.53 1.80 1.69
C ALA A 11 0.98 3.08 2.31
N ASN A 12 -0.35 3.13 2.41
CA ASN A 12 -1.10 4.07 3.22
C ASN A 12 -1.49 3.38 4.53
N VAL A 13 -1.25 4.04 5.67
CA VAL A 13 -1.79 3.60 6.96
C VAL A 13 -2.48 4.72 7.72
N ASN A 14 -2.60 5.92 7.15
CA ASN A 14 -3.11 7.09 7.84
C ASN A 14 -4.57 7.38 7.52
N THR A 15 -4.96 7.26 6.25
CA THR A 15 -6.32 7.57 5.81
C THR A 15 -7.09 6.32 5.40
N GLU A 16 -8.40 6.36 5.60
CA GLU A 16 -9.35 5.37 5.07
C GLU A 16 -9.69 5.67 3.61
N ALA A 17 -10.50 4.80 2.99
CA ALA A 17 -10.91 4.92 1.59
C ALA A 17 -11.81 6.13 1.28
N ASP A 18 -12.39 6.77 2.31
CA ASP A 18 -13.08 8.05 2.18
C ASP A 18 -12.14 9.27 2.34
N GLY A 19 -10.84 9.00 2.52
CA GLY A 19 -9.78 9.98 2.74
C GLY A 19 -9.76 10.61 4.14
N ALA A 20 -10.58 10.11 5.07
CA ALA A 20 -10.54 10.58 6.45
C ALA A 20 -9.24 10.16 7.14
N LEU A 21 -8.53 11.12 7.74
CA LEU A 21 -7.35 10.88 8.56
C LEU A 21 -7.79 10.29 9.91
N LEU A 22 -7.70 8.96 10.04
CA LEU A 22 -8.24 8.22 11.19
C LEU A 22 -7.19 7.39 11.94
N HIS A 23 -5.98 7.27 11.40
CA HIS A 23 -4.96 6.37 11.91
C HIS A 23 -3.58 7.05 12.03
N GLY A 24 -2.81 6.61 13.02
CA GLY A 24 -1.42 7.04 13.20
C GLY A 24 -0.44 6.17 12.42
N THR A 25 0.69 6.75 12.01
CA THR A 25 1.75 6.04 11.28
C THR A 25 2.40 4.93 12.11
N GLY A 26 2.56 5.17 13.42
CA GLY A 26 3.29 4.26 14.31
C GLY A 26 4.72 3.99 13.81
N GLY A 27 5.23 2.79 14.09
CA GLY A 27 6.53 2.33 13.59
C GLY A 27 6.48 1.66 12.21
N HIS A 28 5.42 1.87 11.42
CA HIS A 28 5.25 1.19 10.12
C HIS A 28 6.43 1.50 9.18
N GLN A 29 6.76 2.78 9.02
CA GLN A 29 7.91 3.21 8.22
C GLN A 29 9.26 2.75 8.79
N ASP A 30 9.44 2.83 10.10
CA ASP A 30 10.72 2.53 10.75
C ASP A 30 11.07 1.05 10.65
N THR A 31 10.09 0.19 10.94
CA THR A 31 10.28 -1.26 10.89
C THR A 31 10.42 -1.74 9.46
N ALA A 32 9.64 -1.19 8.51
CA ALA A 32 9.81 -1.49 7.08
C ALA A 32 11.20 -1.12 6.57
N ALA A 33 11.71 0.07 6.94
CA ALA A 33 13.04 0.53 6.53
C ALA A 33 14.19 -0.21 7.23
N GLY A 34 13.97 -0.74 8.44
CA GLY A 34 14.98 -1.46 9.21
C GLY A 34 15.00 -2.97 8.98
N ALA A 35 13.97 -3.54 8.38
CA ALA A 35 13.84 -4.98 8.18
C ALA A 35 14.68 -5.50 7.02
N LYS A 36 15.10 -6.77 7.12
CA LYS A 36 15.69 -7.51 5.99
C LYS A 36 14.64 -8.03 5.01
N LEU A 37 13.39 -8.12 5.47
CA LEU A 37 12.23 -8.57 4.72
C LEU A 37 10.98 -7.90 5.28
N THR A 38 10.34 -7.06 4.48
CA THR A 38 9.10 -6.34 4.80
C THR A 38 7.94 -6.94 4.02
N ILE A 39 6.93 -7.41 4.75
CA ILE A 39 5.72 -8.00 4.17
C ILE A 39 4.49 -7.22 4.63
N ILE A 40 3.71 -6.72 3.68
CA ILE A 40 2.37 -6.19 3.95
C ILE A 40 1.35 -7.31 3.76
N ALA A 41 0.88 -7.88 4.86
CA ALA A 41 -0.24 -8.82 4.86
C ALA A 41 -1.56 -8.08 5.08
N GLN A 42 -2.50 -8.24 4.14
CA GLN A 42 -3.85 -7.67 4.20
C GLN A 42 -4.80 -8.40 3.24
N PRO A 43 -6.13 -8.38 3.46
CA PRO A 43 -7.07 -8.87 2.46
C PRO A 43 -7.01 -8.02 1.18
N LEU A 44 -7.43 -8.56 0.04
CA LEU A 44 -7.53 -7.78 -1.19
C LEU A 44 -8.62 -6.71 -1.08
N LEU A 45 -9.71 -7.01 -0.37
CA LEU A 45 -10.82 -6.09 -0.12
C LEU A 45 -11.26 -6.11 1.35
N ARG A 46 -11.70 -4.96 1.85
CA ARG A 46 -12.49 -4.84 3.08
C ARG A 46 -13.94 -4.52 2.71
N GLY A 47 -14.77 -5.55 2.63
CA GLY A 47 -16.12 -5.41 2.07
C GLY A 47 -16.03 -5.13 0.57
N ARG A 48 -16.44 -3.92 0.14
CA ARG A 48 -16.29 -3.45 -1.25
C ARG A 48 -15.10 -2.52 -1.46
N ILE A 49 -14.35 -2.20 -0.41
CA ILE A 49 -13.24 -1.26 -0.45
C ILE A 49 -11.99 -2.02 -0.93
N PRO A 50 -11.39 -1.65 -2.08
CA PRO A 50 -10.14 -2.25 -2.53
C PRO A 50 -8.99 -1.82 -1.61
N CYS A 51 -8.18 -2.77 -1.16
CA CYS A 51 -6.97 -2.50 -0.37
C CYS A 51 -5.71 -2.49 -1.24
N VAL A 52 -5.83 -2.91 -2.50
CA VAL A 52 -4.81 -2.78 -3.55
C VAL A 52 -5.40 -1.86 -4.61
N THR A 53 -4.73 -0.73 -4.87
CA THR A 53 -5.23 0.33 -5.74
C THR A 53 -4.17 0.70 -6.80
N ASP A 54 -4.56 1.55 -7.75
CA ASP A 54 -3.61 2.10 -8.72
C ASP A 54 -2.59 3.02 -8.04
N LYS A 55 -3.09 3.89 -7.14
CA LYS A 55 -2.31 4.83 -6.33
C LYS A 55 -2.96 4.94 -4.95
N VAL A 56 -2.14 4.98 -3.89
CA VAL A 56 -2.63 5.21 -2.54
C VAL A 56 -3.06 6.67 -2.37
N TYR A 57 -4.03 6.92 -1.49
CA TYR A 57 -4.43 8.29 -1.20
C TYR A 57 -3.31 9.09 -0.53
N ASN A 58 -2.62 8.48 0.42
CA ASN A 58 -1.42 9.04 1.04
C ASN A 58 -0.30 8.02 1.14
N VAL A 59 0.93 8.43 0.79
CA VAL A 59 2.13 7.61 0.98
C VAL A 59 2.60 7.75 2.42
N THR A 60 2.39 6.71 3.23
CA THR A 60 2.96 6.63 4.58
C THR A 60 4.29 5.87 4.60
N THR A 61 4.42 4.85 3.77
CA THR A 61 5.65 4.06 3.66
C THR A 61 5.96 3.83 2.19
N PRO A 62 7.08 4.38 1.67
CA PRO A 62 7.46 4.23 0.28
C PRO A 62 7.67 2.76 -0.10
N GLY A 63 7.27 2.39 -1.31
CA GLY A 63 7.40 1.02 -1.80
C GLY A 63 8.84 0.55 -1.94
N GLU A 64 9.83 1.45 -1.85
CA GLU A 64 11.25 1.08 -1.86
C GLU A 64 11.66 0.21 -0.67
N VAL A 65 10.92 0.25 0.45
CA VAL A 65 11.19 -0.53 1.67
C VAL A 65 10.17 -1.66 1.88
N ILE A 66 9.26 -1.90 0.94
CA ILE A 66 8.27 -2.99 0.99
C ILE A 66 8.67 -4.06 -0.01
N ASP A 67 8.88 -5.29 0.46
CA ASP A 67 9.43 -6.38 -0.35
C ASP A 67 8.36 -7.27 -0.95
N ALA A 68 7.26 -7.48 -0.21
CA ALA A 68 6.14 -8.28 -0.68
C ALA A 68 4.81 -7.83 -0.07
N ILE A 69 3.73 -8.11 -0.80
CA ILE A 69 2.34 -7.99 -0.35
C ILE A 69 1.73 -9.38 -0.37
N VAL A 70 1.02 -9.75 0.69
CA VAL A 70 0.36 -11.05 0.82
C VAL A 70 -1.13 -10.82 1.02
N THR A 71 -1.93 -11.41 0.12
CA THR A 71 -3.38 -11.46 0.19
C THR A 71 -3.87 -12.91 0.12
N GLU A 72 -5.17 -13.12 0.27
CA GLU A 72 -5.83 -14.41 0.05
C GLU A 72 -5.70 -14.93 -1.39
N TYR A 73 -5.26 -14.10 -2.35
CA TYR A 73 -5.07 -14.49 -3.75
C TYR A 73 -3.63 -14.83 -4.13
N GLY A 74 -2.67 -14.56 -3.25
CA GLY A 74 -1.27 -14.90 -3.48
C GLY A 74 -0.28 -13.90 -2.89
N VAL A 75 0.98 -14.15 -3.20
CA VAL A 75 2.13 -13.33 -2.81
C VAL A 75 2.57 -12.50 -4.01
N THR A 76 2.57 -11.19 -3.85
CA THR A 76 3.11 -10.24 -4.83
C THR A 76 4.47 -9.78 -4.34
N ILE A 77 5.51 -9.98 -5.14
CA ILE A 77 6.88 -9.62 -4.77
C ILE A 77 7.27 -8.34 -5.50
N ASN A 78 7.88 -7.41 -4.77
CA ASN A 78 8.37 -6.17 -5.34
C ASN A 78 9.43 -6.46 -6.41
N PRO A 79 9.23 -6.00 -7.67
CA PRO A 79 10.15 -6.28 -8.76
C PRO A 79 11.56 -5.71 -8.53
N LYS A 80 11.73 -4.75 -7.61
CA LYS A 80 13.03 -4.24 -7.17
C LYS A 80 13.82 -5.27 -6.36
N ARG A 81 13.19 -6.34 -5.85
CA ARG A 81 13.83 -7.39 -5.04
C ARG A 81 14.16 -8.62 -5.86
N LYS A 82 15.14 -8.47 -6.76
CA LYS A 82 15.58 -9.55 -7.67
C LYS A 82 16.02 -10.82 -6.94
N TYR A 83 16.73 -10.68 -5.83
CA TYR A 83 17.15 -11.84 -5.02
C TYR A 83 15.95 -12.62 -4.47
N LEU A 84 14.87 -11.93 -4.10
CA LEU A 84 13.67 -12.56 -3.55
C LEU A 84 12.88 -13.26 -4.67
N LEU A 85 12.76 -12.62 -5.84
CA LEU A 85 12.19 -13.24 -7.03
C LEU A 85 12.92 -14.53 -7.43
N GLU A 86 14.26 -14.50 -7.43
CA GLU A 86 15.07 -15.69 -7.70
C GLU A 86 14.84 -16.78 -6.65
N ALA A 87 14.87 -16.42 -5.36
CA ALA A 87 14.64 -17.35 -4.26
C ALA A 87 13.28 -18.03 -4.33
N VAL A 88 12.22 -17.33 -4.76
CA VAL A 88 10.88 -17.92 -4.87
C VAL A 88 10.64 -18.68 -6.19
N SER A 89 11.42 -18.40 -7.24
CA SER A 89 11.20 -18.99 -8.58
C SER A 89 11.28 -20.52 -8.59
N GLY A 90 12.07 -21.10 -7.69
CA GLY A 90 12.22 -22.56 -7.52
C GLY A 90 11.26 -23.19 -6.51
N LEU A 91 10.45 -22.39 -5.80
CA LEU A 91 9.55 -22.89 -4.76
C LEU A 91 8.30 -23.51 -5.39
N LYS A 92 8.04 -24.78 -5.05
CA LYS A 92 6.79 -25.43 -5.41
C LYS A 92 5.72 -25.06 -4.41
N GLY A 93 4.55 -24.65 -4.90
CA GLY A 93 3.36 -24.41 -4.08
C GLY A 93 3.22 -23.01 -3.49
N LEU A 94 4.09 -22.06 -3.84
CA LEU A 94 3.89 -20.65 -3.50
C LEU A 94 3.06 -19.97 -4.61
N PRO A 95 1.82 -19.52 -4.34
CA PRO A 95 1.01 -18.81 -5.33
C PRO A 95 1.54 -17.37 -5.50
N VAL A 96 2.45 -17.18 -6.44
CA VAL A 96 2.94 -15.84 -6.82
C VAL A 96 1.97 -15.21 -7.81
N ILE A 97 1.60 -13.96 -7.58
CA ILE A 97 0.72 -13.18 -8.44
C ILE A 97 1.41 -11.84 -8.75
N SER A 98 1.21 -11.32 -9.97
CA SER A 98 1.76 -10.01 -10.33
C SER A 98 0.95 -8.89 -9.66
N MET A 99 1.58 -7.72 -9.49
CA MET A 99 0.90 -6.57 -8.92
C MET A 99 -0.27 -6.13 -9.81
N GLU A 100 -0.07 -6.13 -11.12
CA GLU A 100 -1.09 -5.77 -12.11
C GLU A 100 -2.28 -6.73 -12.06
N GLU A 101 -2.04 -8.03 -11.90
CA GLU A 101 -3.12 -9.01 -11.77
C GLU A 101 -3.87 -8.86 -10.44
N LEU A 102 -3.15 -8.60 -9.35
CA LEU A 102 -3.76 -8.38 -8.03
C LEU A 102 -4.66 -7.13 -8.04
N GLU A 103 -4.17 -6.04 -8.63
CA GLU A 103 -4.86 -4.76 -8.78
C GLU A 103 -6.09 -4.90 -9.70
N ALA A 104 -5.95 -5.56 -10.85
CA ALA A 104 -7.06 -5.81 -11.77
C ALA A 104 -8.18 -6.65 -11.11
N ARG A 105 -7.82 -7.62 -10.26
CA ARG A 105 -8.78 -8.38 -9.46
C ARG A 105 -9.49 -7.47 -8.45
N ALA A 106 -8.77 -6.60 -7.74
CA ALA A 106 -9.36 -5.65 -6.80
C ALA A 106 -10.37 -4.72 -7.49
N LYS A 107 -9.99 -4.11 -8.62
CA LYS A 107 -10.88 -3.27 -9.46
C LYS A 107 -12.13 -4.02 -9.91
N LYS A 108 -11.97 -5.25 -10.40
CA LYS A 108 -13.10 -6.07 -10.88
C LYS A 108 -14.09 -6.38 -9.76
N MET A 109 -13.61 -6.62 -8.54
CA MET A 109 -14.45 -7.01 -7.40
C MET A 109 -15.10 -5.80 -6.70
N SER A 110 -14.37 -4.69 -6.58
CA SER A 110 -14.86 -3.46 -5.94
C SER A 110 -15.82 -2.68 -6.84
N GLY A 111 -15.62 -2.74 -8.16
CA GLY A 111 -16.29 -1.86 -9.11
C GLY A 111 -15.59 -0.50 -9.20
N PRO A 112 -16.21 0.48 -9.87
CA PRO A 112 -15.65 1.82 -9.96
C PRO A 112 -15.56 2.46 -8.56
N THR A 113 -14.44 3.12 -8.30
CA THR A 113 -14.22 3.95 -7.11
C THR A 113 -14.09 5.40 -7.54
N ASP A 114 -14.86 6.29 -6.92
CA ASP A 114 -14.75 7.72 -7.16
C ASP A 114 -13.54 8.28 -6.40
N PRO A 115 -12.71 9.11 -7.03
CA PRO A 115 -11.63 9.79 -6.33
C PRO A 115 -12.16 10.66 -5.19
N VAL A 116 -11.47 10.62 -4.04
CA VAL A 116 -11.81 11.46 -2.89
C VAL A 116 -11.55 12.93 -3.22
N ALA A 117 -12.60 13.75 -3.16
CA ALA A 117 -12.51 15.18 -3.42
C ALA A 117 -11.89 15.93 -2.23
N THR A 118 -10.87 16.73 -2.50
CA THR A 118 -10.16 17.53 -1.49
C THR A 118 -10.12 19.01 -1.85
N THR A 119 -9.78 19.83 -0.86
CA THR A 119 -9.43 21.25 -1.04
C THR A 119 -7.90 21.41 -1.02
N ASP A 120 -7.41 22.62 -1.30
CA ASP A 120 -5.97 22.92 -1.25
C ASP A 120 -5.39 23.00 0.17
N ARG A 121 -6.24 23.03 1.20
CA ARG A 121 -5.79 23.13 2.59
C ARG A 121 -5.11 21.84 3.05
N ILE A 122 -3.85 21.95 3.45
CA ILE A 122 -3.10 20.88 4.12
C ILE A 122 -3.55 20.79 5.59
N ILE A 123 -3.87 19.57 6.04
CA ILE A 123 -4.29 19.27 7.42
C ILE A 123 -3.34 18.31 8.15
N GLY A 124 -2.40 17.71 7.42
CA GLY A 124 -1.36 16.86 7.96
C GLY A 124 -0.17 16.78 7.01
N VAL A 125 1.02 16.58 7.57
CA VAL A 125 2.25 16.35 6.82
C VAL A 125 2.76 14.97 7.19
N VAL A 126 3.10 14.18 6.17
CA VAL A 126 3.72 12.87 6.37
C VAL A 126 5.22 13.05 6.24
N GLU A 127 5.88 13.06 7.39
CA GLU A 127 7.34 13.09 7.49
C GLU A 127 7.90 11.67 7.52
N TRP A 128 8.92 11.44 6.69
CA TRP A 128 9.74 10.26 6.75
C TRP A 128 10.63 10.27 7.99
N ARG A 129 11.15 9.10 8.36
CA ARG A 129 12.00 8.90 9.54
C ARG A 129 13.26 9.78 9.62
N ASP A 130 13.69 10.37 8.51
CA ASP A 130 14.83 11.30 8.44
C ASP A 130 14.41 12.79 8.47
N GLY A 131 13.12 13.07 8.61
CA GLY A 131 12.54 14.42 8.63
C GLY A 131 12.20 14.97 7.24
N THR A 132 12.44 14.24 6.15
CA THR A 132 11.97 14.65 4.82
C THR A 132 10.45 14.53 4.70
N VAL A 133 9.80 15.51 4.06
CA VAL A 133 8.37 15.43 3.80
C VAL A 133 8.14 14.57 2.56
N ILE A 134 7.43 13.45 2.72
CA ILE A 134 7.14 12.52 1.62
C ILE A 134 5.72 12.67 1.07
N ASP A 135 4.80 13.19 1.87
CA ASP A 135 3.43 13.45 1.41
C ASP A 135 2.68 14.44 2.33
N VAL A 136 1.50 14.89 1.90
CA VAL A 136 0.60 15.75 2.68
C VAL A 136 -0.85 15.25 2.62
N VAL A 137 -1.53 15.34 3.76
CA VAL A 137 -2.97 15.04 3.87
C VAL A 137 -3.75 16.32 3.64
N ARG A 138 -4.69 16.31 2.69
CA ARG A 138 -5.52 17.46 2.33
C ARG A 138 -6.91 17.37 2.95
N GLN A 139 -7.50 18.53 3.25
CA GLN A 139 -8.84 18.62 3.80
C GLN A 139 -9.87 18.09 2.79
N LEU A 140 -10.75 17.19 3.22
CA LEU A 140 -11.88 16.69 2.43
C LEU A 140 -12.84 17.83 2.04
N LYS A 141 -13.35 17.77 0.81
CA LYS A 141 -14.41 18.66 0.33
C LYS A 141 -15.75 18.19 0.91
N LYS A 142 -16.51 19.14 1.48
CA LYS A 142 -17.88 18.89 1.95
C LYS A 142 -18.86 18.80 0.78
#